data_AF-A0A7K2Q7I4-F1
#
_entry.id   AF-A0A7K2Q7I4-F1
#
_cell.length_a   1.000
_cell.length_b   1.000
_cell.length_c   1.000
_cell.angle_alpha   90.00
_cell.angle_beta   90.00
_cell.angle_gamma   90.00
#
_symmetry.space_group_name_H-M   'P 1'
#
loop_
_entity.id
_entity.type
_entity.pdbx_description
1 polymer ?
#
loop_
_entity_poly.entity_id
_entity_poly.type
_entity_poly.pdbx_seq_one_letter_code
_entity_poly.pdbx_strand_id
1 'polypeptide(L)' 'SLTYAGLWEVSGRLARGLTRLGVGPEAAVAVCAERSVLLPAALLGVLRSGGLYVPVDPGYPADRIGYM' A
#
# COMPACT_ATOMS: atom_id res chain seq x y z
N SER A 1 5.36 18.33 -7.64
CA SER A 1 6.21 17.58 -6.69
C SER A 1 5.38 17.26 -5.45
N LEU A 2 5.64 16.14 -4.77
CA LEU A 2 4.97 15.78 -3.52
C LEU A 2 5.80 16.28 -2.34
N THR A 3 5.18 17.00 -1.40
CA THR A 3 5.84 17.42 -0.15
C THR A 3 5.74 16.31 0.89
N TYR A 4 6.58 16.35 1.93
CA TYR A 4 6.45 15.44 3.07
C TYR A 4 5.07 15.53 3.74
N ALA A 5 4.52 16.73 3.88
CA ALA A 5 3.17 16.94 4.41
C ALA A 5 2.10 16.29 3.51
N GLY A 6 2.20 16.47 2.18
CA GLY A 6 1.27 15.83 1.24
C GLY A 6 1.37 14.30 1.25
N LEU A 7 2.59 13.75 1.34
CA LEU A 7 2.81 12.32 1.49
C LEU A 7 2.17 11.78 2.78
N TRP A 8 2.33 12.50 3.89
CA TRP A 8 1.71 12.17 5.17
C TRP A 8 0.19 12.24 5.10
N GLU A 9 -0.39 13.22 4.40
CA GLU A 9 -1.83 13.34 4.28
C GLU A 9 -2.43 12.17 3.47
N VAL A 10 -1.85 11.89 2.28
CA VAL A 10 -2.33 10.82 1.40
C VAL A 10 -2.18 9.45 2.04
N SER A 11 -1.01 9.13 2.60
CA SER A 11 -0.79 7.86 3.31
C SER A 11 -1.72 7.71 4.51
N GLY A 12 -2.07 8.80 5.19
CA GLY A 12 -3.00 8.77 6.33
C GLY A 12 -4.44 8.48 5.90
N ARG A 13 -4.87 9.01 4.75
CA ARG A 13 -6.17 8.67 4.15
C ARG A 13 -6.22 7.19 3.76
N LEU A 14 -5.16 6.68 3.15
CA LEU A 14 -5.04 5.26 2.79
C LEU A 14 -5.07 4.37 4.03
N ALA A 15 -4.28 4.68 5.05
CA ALA A 15 -4.25 3.93 6.31
C ALA A 15 -5.63 3.80 6.95
N ARG A 16 -6.39 4.90 7.03
CA ARG A 16 -7.77 4.86 7.55
C ARG A 16 -8.70 3.98 6.72
N GLY A 17 -8.54 3.98 5.40
CA GLY A 17 -9.27 3.08 4.50
C GLY A 17 -8.93 1.61 4.78
N LEU A 18 -7.63 1.30 4.85
CA LEU A 18 -7.12 -0.04 5.13
C LEU A 18 -7.57 -0.55 6.50
N THR A 19 -7.51 0.27 7.54
CA THR A 19 -7.99 -0.10 8.88
C THR A 19 -9.50 -0.39 8.89
N ARG A 20 -10.31 0.36 8.13
CA ARG A 20 -11.74 0.04 7.98
C ARG A 20 -11.98 -1.28 7.25
N LEU A 21 -11.04 -1.72 6.42
CA LEU A 21 -11.05 -3.02 5.75
C LEU A 21 -10.46 -4.14 6.64
N GLY A 22 -10.09 -3.85 7.89
CA GLY A 22 -9.57 -4.83 8.84
C GLY A 22 -8.05 -4.99 8.83
N VAL A 23 -7.31 -4.16 8.09
CA VAL A 23 -5.84 -4.19 8.14
C VAL A 23 -5.36 -3.70 9.50
N GLY A 24 -4.50 -4.50 10.13
CA GLY A 24 -3.89 -4.26 11.43
C GLY A 24 -2.61 -5.09 11.59
N PRO A 25 -2.13 -5.31 12.83
CA PRO A 25 -0.98 -6.16 13.09
C PRO A 25 -1.10 -7.52 12.39
N GLU A 26 0.02 -8.00 11.83
CA GLU A 26 0.13 -9.28 11.11
C GLU A 26 -0.66 -9.36 9.78
N ALA A 27 -1.43 -8.33 9.40
CA ALA A 27 -2.12 -8.30 8.12
C ALA A 27 -1.13 -7.97 6.97
N ALA A 28 -0.94 -8.92 6.06
CA ALA A 28 -0.19 -8.72 4.83
C ALA A 28 -1.08 -8.06 3.76
N VAL A 29 -0.60 -6.98 3.14
CA VAL A 29 -1.29 -6.26 2.07
C VAL A 29 -0.43 -6.28 0.82
N ALA A 30 -0.91 -6.96 -0.22
CA ALA A 30 -0.30 -6.91 -1.54
C ALA A 30 -0.38 -5.50 -2.12
N VAL A 31 0.76 -4.95 -2.53
CA VAL A 31 0.88 -3.66 -3.21
C VAL A 31 1.37 -3.92 -4.63
N CYS A 32 0.43 -3.98 -5.57
CA CYS A 32 0.69 -4.15 -7.00
C CYS A 32 0.44 -2.82 -7.71
N ALA A 33 1.50 -2.07 -8.00
CA ALA A 33 1.38 -0.75 -8.64
C ALA A 33 2.62 -0.39 -9.47
N GLU A 34 2.39 0.34 -10.55
CA GLU A 34 3.44 0.97 -11.35
C GLU A 34 4.23 2.01 -10.54
N ARG A 35 5.47 2.27 -10.96
CA ARG A 35 6.32 3.28 -10.33
C ARG A 35 5.66 4.67 -10.46
N SER A 36 5.35 5.27 -9.32
CA SER A 36 4.76 6.62 -9.25
C SER A 36 5.06 7.28 -7.91
N VAL A 37 4.75 8.58 -7.79
CA VAL A 37 4.80 9.31 -6.51
C VAL A 37 3.78 8.80 -5.49
N LEU A 38 2.77 8.04 -5.93
CA LEU A 38 1.75 7.45 -5.06
C LEU A 38 2.22 6.12 -4.45
N LEU A 39 3.18 5.43 -5.07
CA LEU A 39 3.70 4.16 -4.55
C LEU A 39 4.25 4.33 -3.11
N PRO A 40 5.11 5.31 -2.78
CA PRO A 40 5.50 5.57 -1.40
C PRO A 40 4.33 5.85 -0.45
N ALA A 41 3.27 6.52 -0.92
CA ALA A 41 2.09 6.80 -0.12
C ALA A 41 1.30 5.53 0.21
N ALA A 42 1.22 4.58 -0.73
CA ALA A 42 0.61 3.27 -0.53
C ALA A 42 1.40 2.43 0.48
N LEU A 43 2.72 2.33 0.31
CA LEU A 43 3.59 1.60 1.24
C LEU A 43 3.47 2.16 2.67
N LEU A 44 3.56 3.48 2.82
CA LEU A 44 3.37 4.14 4.12
C LEU A 44 1.95 3.97 4.65
N GLY A 45 0.93 3.97 3.79
CA GLY A 45 -0.46 3.74 4.18
C GLY A 45 -0.65 2.37 4.84
N VAL A 46 -0.05 1.33 4.26
CA VAL A 46 -0.05 -0.03 4.83
C VAL A 46 0.64 -0.04 6.19
N LEU A 47 1.86 0.48 6.28
CA LEU A 47 2.62 0.51 7.55
C LEU A 47 1.88 1.29 8.64
N ARG A 48 1.26 2.42 8.28
CA ARG A 48 0.49 3.26 9.21
C ARG A 48 -0.84 2.63 9.65
N SER A 49 -1.38 1.70 8.86
CA SER A 49 -2.52 0.87 9.30
C SER A 49 -2.12 -0.25 10.26
N GLY A 50 -0.82 -0.47 10.48
CA GLY A 50 -0.28 -1.54 11.32
C GLY A 50 0.02 -2.84 10.57
N GLY A 51 -0.25 -2.88 9.26
CA GLY A 51 0.00 -4.05 8.41
C GLY A 51 1.41 -4.08 7.81
N LEU A 52 1.66 -5.15 7.06
CA LEU A 52 2.90 -5.40 6.33
C LEU A 52 2.62 -5.30 4.83
N TYR A 53 3.40 -4.53 4.09
CA TYR A 53 3.25 -4.49 2.64
C TYR A 53 4.01 -5.66 2.00
N VAL A 54 3.40 -6.26 0.98
CA VAL A 54 4.02 -7.27 0.12
C VAL A 54 4.11 -6.69 -1.28
N PRO A 55 5.28 -6.31 -1.79
CA PRO A 55 5.41 -5.76 -3.13
C PRO A 55 5.14 -6.83 -4.17
N VAL A 56 4.26 -6.53 -5.13
CA VAL A 56 3.95 -7.40 -6.27
C VAL A 56 4.29 -6.64 -7.54
N ASP A 57 5.07 -7.28 -8.41
CA ASP A 57 5.43 -6.71 -9.71
C ASP A 57 4.20 -6.76 -10.64
N PRO A 58 3.68 -5.60 -11.11
CA PRO A 58 2.55 -5.57 -12.04
C PRO A 58 2.87 -6.18 -13.41
N GLY A 59 4.16 -6.38 -13.74
CA GLY A 59 4.59 -7.08 -14.94
C GLY A 59 4.43 -8.60 -14.86
N TYR A 60 4.04 -9.16 -13.71
CA TYR A 60 3.74 -10.59 -13.60
C TYR A 60 2.44 -10.95 -14.32
N PRO A 61 2.37 -12.15 -14.91
CA PRO A 61 1.11 -12.72 -15.37
C PRO A 61 0.01 -12.68 -14.30
N ALA A 62 -1.23 -12.42 -14.69
CA ALA A 62 -2.35 -12.23 -13.77
C ALA A 62 -2.64 -13.47 -12.91
N ASP A 63 -2.42 -14.66 -13.45
CA ASP A 63 -2.49 -15.94 -12.74
C ASP A 63 -1.41 -16.05 -11.66
N ARG A 64 -0.19 -15.58 -11.93
CA ARG A 64 0.88 -15.50 -10.92
C ARG A 64 0.54 -14.52 -9.81
N ILE A 65 -0.04 -13.38 -10.13
CA ILE A 65 -0.51 -12.41 -9.14
C ILE A 65 -1.63 -13.01 -8.29
N GLY A 66 -2.59 -13.72 -8.91
CA GLY A 66 -3.71 -14.34 -8.20
C GLY A 66 -3.35 -15.54 -7.33
N TYR A 67 -2.19 -16.15 -7.54
CA TYR A 67 -1.64 -17.22 -6.68
C TYR A 67 -0.99 -16.68 -5.39
N MET A 68 -0.51 -15.44 -5.41
CA MET A 68 0.16 -14.79 -4.27
C MET A 68 -0.83 -14.21 -3.27
#